data_AF-A0A450VBR9-F1
#
_entry.id   AF-A0A450VBR9-F1
#
_cell.length_a   1.000
_cell.length_b   1.000
_cell.length_c   1.000
_cell.angle_alpha   90.00
_cell.angle_beta   90.00
_cell.angle_gamma   90.00
#
_symmetry.space_group_name_H-M   'P 1'
#
loop_
_entity.id
_entity.type
_entity.pdbx_description
1 polymer ?
#
loop_
_entity_poly.entity_id
_entity_poly.type
_entity_poly.pdbx_seq_one_letter_code
_entity_poly.pdbx_strand_id
1 'polypeptide(L)'
;SLRLGNFSHGDVATLYGQHTEETGQPFDGGVIDYVFEQTSGQPWLVNALANEACFEMKAGRDRTRPITLTMMEQARERLIERRDTHLDQLADKLKEPRVHRVIKGLLSDDTGFGMDSPSEDDQLYVRDL
;
A
#
# COMPACT_ATOMS: atom_id res chain seq x y z
N SER A 1 11.71 20.32 -6.39
CA SER A 1 10.47 19.54 -6.58
C SER A 1 10.85 18.07 -6.58
N LEU A 2 10.74 17.39 -5.44
CA LEU A 2 11.07 15.98 -5.28
C LEU A 2 9.82 15.17 -5.63
N ARG A 3 9.77 14.62 -6.84
CA ARG A 3 8.73 13.68 -7.25
C ARG A 3 9.08 12.34 -6.59
N LEU A 4 8.21 11.80 -5.74
CA LEU A 4 8.32 10.40 -5.34
C LEU A 4 8.14 9.57 -6.60
N GLY A 5 9.20 8.83 -6.93
CA GLY A 5 9.16 7.89 -8.03
C GLY A 5 8.17 6.78 -7.73
N ASN A 6 7.88 5.98 -8.75
CA ASN A 6 7.23 4.71 -8.53
C ASN A 6 8.10 3.85 -7.62
N PHE A 7 7.46 3.06 -6.76
CA PHE A 7 8.09 2.00 -6.00
C PHE A 7 8.85 1.07 -6.93
N SER A 8 10.03 0.66 -6.49
CA SER A 8 10.72 -0.50 -7.03
C SER A 8 10.01 -1.78 -6.60
N HIS A 9 10.37 -2.89 -7.22
CA HIS A 9 9.87 -4.21 -6.82
C HIS A 9 10.19 -4.51 -5.34
N GLY A 10 11.38 -4.11 -4.87
CA GLY A 10 11.78 -4.23 -3.47
C GLY A 10 10.92 -3.38 -2.53
N ASP A 11 10.56 -2.16 -2.92
CA ASP A 11 9.68 -1.29 -2.12
C ASP A 11 8.28 -1.90 -1.96
N VAL A 12 7.75 -2.54 -3.02
CA VAL A 12 6.48 -3.29 -2.96
C VAL A 12 6.59 -4.46 -1.99
N ALA A 13 7.68 -5.22 -2.06
CA ALA A 13 7.93 -6.34 -1.14
C ALA A 13 8.00 -5.87 0.32
N THR A 14 8.70 -4.78 0.59
CA THR A 14 8.81 -4.17 1.94
C THR A 14 7.43 -3.75 2.46
N LEU A 15 6.63 -3.05 1.66
CA LEU A 15 5.29 -2.64 2.05
C LEU A 15 4.39 -3.84 2.37
N TYR A 16 4.42 -4.89 1.54
CA TYR A 16 3.61 -6.08 1.76
C TYR A 16 4.10 -6.88 2.98
N GLY A 17 5.40 -6.84 3.28
CA GLY A 17 5.95 -7.35 4.53
C GLY A 17 5.34 -6.69 5.76
N GLN A 18 5.15 -5.37 5.75
CA GLN A 18 4.49 -4.64 6.84
C GLN A 18 3.04 -5.09 7.04
N HIS A 19 2.31 -5.33 5.95
CA HIS A 19 0.96 -5.91 6.05
C HIS A 19 0.96 -7.32 6.61
N THR A 20 1.97 -8.14 6.30
CA THR A 20 2.13 -9.47 6.92
C THR A 20 2.40 -9.36 8.42
N GLU A 21 3.24 -8.42 8.85
CA GLU A 21 3.51 -8.17 10.27
C GLU A 21 2.26 -7.69 11.01
N GLU A 22 1.47 -6.81 10.40
CA GLU A 22 0.25 -6.27 11.00
C GLU A 22 -0.89 -7.30 11.07
N THR A 23 -1.08 -8.08 10.00
CA THR A 23 -2.24 -8.98 9.88
C THR A 23 -1.93 -10.42 10.33
N GLY A 24 -0.66 -10.78 10.45
CA GLY A 24 -0.20 -12.15 10.63
C GLY A 24 -0.37 -13.04 9.40
N GLN A 25 -0.74 -12.48 8.25
CA GLN A 25 -1.00 -13.22 7.01
C GLN A 25 0.16 -13.09 6.02
N PRO A 26 0.79 -14.20 5.62
CA PRO A 26 1.74 -14.16 4.53
C PRO A 26 1.03 -13.96 3.19
N PHE A 27 1.74 -13.38 2.23
CA PHE A 27 1.32 -13.36 0.83
C PHE A 27 1.91 -14.57 0.09
N ASP A 28 1.13 -15.14 -0.83
CA ASP A 28 1.60 -16.23 -1.69
C ASP A 28 2.74 -15.79 -2.61
N GLY A 29 3.55 -16.76 -3.03
CA GLY A 29 4.58 -16.56 -4.04
C GLY A 29 4.00 -15.95 -5.33
N GLY A 30 4.69 -14.98 -5.90
CA GLY A 30 4.28 -14.29 -7.12
C GLY A 30 3.31 -13.13 -6.90
N VAL A 31 2.77 -12.92 -5.69
CA VAL A 31 1.90 -11.75 -5.41
C VAL A 31 2.63 -10.43 -5.66
N ILE A 32 3.88 -10.31 -5.19
CA ILE A 32 4.67 -9.09 -5.37
C ILE A 32 4.92 -8.82 -6.86
N ASP A 33 5.28 -9.85 -7.63
CA ASP A 33 5.49 -9.76 -9.07
C ASP A 33 4.22 -9.29 -9.78
N TYR A 34 3.09 -9.93 -9.46
CA TYR A 34 1.79 -9.56 -10.00
C TYR A 34 1.44 -8.11 -9.69
N VAL A 35 1.55 -7.68 -8.43
CA VAL A 35 1.24 -6.30 -8.03
C VAL A 35 2.14 -5.31 -8.75
N PHE A 36 3.44 -5.60 -8.85
CA PHE A 36 4.37 -4.74 -9.57
C PHE A 36 4.01 -4.61 -11.04
N GLU A 37 3.66 -5.73 -11.71
CA GLU A 37 3.22 -5.74 -13.11
C GLU A 37 1.93 -4.92 -13.30
N GLN A 38 0.93 -5.10 -12.43
CA GLN A 38 -0.36 -4.42 -12.55
C GLN A 38 -0.28 -2.91 -12.28
N THR A 39 0.66 -2.48 -11.45
CA THR A 39 0.71 -1.10 -10.95
C THR A 39 1.88 -0.29 -11.51
N SER A 40 2.87 -0.97 -12.12
CA SER A 40 4.17 -0.39 -12.47
C SER A 40 4.83 0.34 -11.30
N GLY A 41 4.59 -0.15 -10.07
CA GLY A 41 5.10 0.43 -8.84
C GLY A 41 4.43 1.74 -8.42
N GLN A 42 3.28 2.12 -8.99
CA GLN A 42 2.60 3.34 -8.55
C GLN A 42 2.20 3.21 -7.07
N PRO A 43 2.74 4.04 -6.15
CA PRO A 43 2.58 3.87 -4.71
C PRO A 43 1.12 3.73 -4.27
N TRP A 44 0.26 4.52 -4.89
CA TRP A 44 -1.16 4.56 -4.57
C TRP A 44 -1.91 3.28 -4.97
N LEU A 45 -1.61 2.71 -6.15
CA LEU A 45 -2.22 1.45 -6.60
C LEU A 45 -1.71 0.27 -5.79
N VAL A 46 -0.41 0.25 -5.52
CA VAL A 46 0.22 -0.82 -4.72
C VAL A 46 -0.45 -0.90 -3.35
N ASN A 47 -0.61 0.26 -2.69
CA ASN A 47 -1.26 0.35 -1.39
C ASN A 47 -2.76 0.02 -1.45
N ALA A 48 -3.48 0.54 -2.46
CA ALA A 48 -4.91 0.27 -2.62
C ALA A 48 -5.22 -1.22 -2.82
N LEU A 49 -4.38 -1.93 -3.57
CA LEU A 49 -4.52 -3.39 -3.76
C LEU A 49 -4.29 -4.16 -2.47
N ALA A 50 -3.25 -3.80 -1.70
CA ALA A 50 -2.98 -4.44 -0.42
C ALA A 50 -4.12 -4.18 0.57
N ASN A 51 -4.59 -2.94 0.66
CA ASN A 51 -5.67 -2.58 1.57
C ASN A 51 -6.98 -3.31 1.22
N GLU A 52 -7.36 -3.32 -0.05
CA GLU A 52 -8.58 -4.00 -0.48
C GLU A 52 -8.49 -5.51 -0.21
N ALA A 53 -7.37 -6.15 -0.53
CA ALA A 53 -7.16 -7.58 -0.34
C ALA A 53 -7.09 -7.97 1.15
N CYS A 54 -6.48 -7.16 2.01
CA CYS A 54 -6.26 -7.47 3.43
C CYS A 54 -7.41 -7.04 4.34
N PHE A 55 -8.08 -5.91 4.08
CA PHE A 55 -8.99 -5.29 5.05
C PHE A 55 -10.42 -5.14 4.54
N GLU A 56 -10.62 -4.85 3.25
CA GLU A 56 -11.96 -4.63 2.69
C GLU A 56 -12.65 -5.93 2.29
N MET A 57 -11.93 -6.83 1.62
CA MET A 57 -12.47 -8.09 1.14
C MET A 57 -12.75 -9.04 2.31
N LYS A 58 -13.94 -9.67 2.31
CA LYS A 58 -14.32 -10.67 3.32
C LYS A 58 -13.32 -11.83 3.40
N ALA A 59 -12.78 -12.26 2.26
CA ALA A 59 -11.76 -13.30 2.20
C ALA A 59 -10.45 -12.89 2.90
N GLY A 60 -10.07 -11.61 2.80
CA GLY A 60 -8.89 -11.03 3.46
C GLY A 60 -8.97 -10.99 4.97
N ARG A 61 -10.18 -10.87 5.51
CA ARG A 61 -10.42 -10.78 6.95
C ARG A 61 -10.24 -12.11 7.68
N ASP A 62 -10.20 -13.24 6.96
CA ASP A 62 -9.81 -14.54 7.55
C ASP A 62 -8.29 -14.63 7.71
N ARG A 63 -7.80 -14.20 8.88
CA ARG A 63 -6.36 -14.14 9.20
C ARG A 63 -5.67 -15.51 9.29
N THR A 64 -6.43 -16.62 9.20
CA THR A 64 -5.87 -17.97 9.21
C THR A 64 -5.35 -18.42 7.85
N ARG A 65 -5.61 -17.64 6.80
CA ARG A 65 -5.27 -17.96 5.41
C ARG A 65 -4.31 -16.94 4.81
N PRO A 66 -3.41 -17.37 3.92
CA PRO A 66 -2.56 -16.46 3.19
C PRO A 66 -3.37 -15.60 2.23
N ILE A 67 -2.82 -14.43 1.88
CA ILE A 67 -3.36 -13.60 0.79
C ILE A 67 -2.85 -14.16 -0.54
N THR A 68 -3.79 -14.65 -1.35
CA THR A 68 -3.48 -15.38 -2.60
C THR A 68 -3.52 -14.48 -3.82
N LEU A 69 -2.91 -14.91 -4.94
CA LEU A 69 -3.00 -14.22 -6.23
C LEU A 69 -4.45 -13.98 -6.67
N THR A 70 -5.33 -14.98 -6.49
CA THR A 70 -6.75 -14.86 -6.82
C THR A 70 -7.46 -13.78 -6.00
N MET A 71 -7.05 -13.56 -4.75
CA MET A 71 -7.57 -12.45 -3.93
C MET A 71 -7.08 -11.11 -4.47
N MET A 72 -5.84 -11.02 -4.94
CA MET A 72 -5.29 -9.81 -5.56
C MET A 72 -5.96 -9.47 -6.90
N GLU A 73 -6.31 -10.48 -7.70
CA GLU A 73 -7.10 -10.31 -8.92
C GLU A 73 -8.50 -9.77 -8.62
N GLN A 74 -9.16 -10.33 -7.60
CA GLN A 74 -10.46 -9.85 -7.15
C GLN A 74 -10.38 -8.43 -6.57
N ALA A 75 -9.32 -8.11 -5.81
CA ALA A 75 -9.09 -6.77 -5.29
C ALA A 75 -8.96 -5.78 -6.45
N ARG A 76 -8.16 -6.10 -7.47
CA ARG A 76 -8.03 -5.27 -8.68
C ARG A 76 -9.39 -5.04 -9.36
N GLU A 77 -10.18 -6.09 -9.55
CA GLU A 77 -11.49 -5.97 -10.20
C GLU A 77 -12.43 -5.05 -9.40
N ARG A 78 -12.46 -5.21 -8.07
CA ARG A 78 -13.26 -4.34 -7.19
C ARG A 78 -12.81 -2.89 -7.23
N LEU A 79 -11.51 -2.62 -7.37
CA LEU A 79 -11.00 -1.26 -7.57
C LEU A 79 -11.45 -0.69 -8.91
N ILE A 80 -11.44 -1.48 -9.98
CA ILE A 80 -11.93 -1.08 -11.31
C ILE A 80 -13.44 -0.83 -11.29
N GLU A 81 -14.23 -1.67 -10.62
CA GLU A 81 -15.67 -1.50 -10.47
C GLU A 81 -16.03 -0.26 -9.61
N ARG A 82 -15.23 0.04 -8.58
CA ARG A 82 -15.42 1.20 -7.68
C ARG A 82 -15.02 2.55 -8.29
N ARG A 83 -14.55 2.57 -9.54
CA ARG A 83 -13.92 3.72 -10.22
C ARG A 83 -14.84 4.92 -10.51
N ASP A 84 -16.00 5.04 -9.86
CA ASP A 84 -16.96 6.13 -10.10
C ASP A 84 -16.87 7.31 -9.10
N THR A 85 -16.10 7.25 -8.00
CA THR A 85 -15.97 8.45 -7.11
C THR A 85 -14.88 8.41 -6.02
N HIS A 86 -14.51 7.23 -5.50
CA HIS A 86 -13.64 7.13 -4.31
C HIS A 86 -12.14 7.05 -4.63
N LEU A 87 -11.76 6.53 -5.80
CA LEU A 87 -10.35 6.34 -6.16
C LEU A 87 -9.61 7.65 -6.42
N ASP A 88 -10.27 8.65 -7.01
CA ASP A 88 -9.66 9.98 -7.19
C ASP A 88 -9.41 10.67 -5.85
N GLN A 89 -10.31 10.51 -4.89
CA GLN A 89 -10.15 11.07 -3.54
C GLN A 89 -8.99 10.40 -2.80
N LEU A 90 -8.85 9.07 -2.90
CA LEU A 90 -7.72 8.37 -2.28
C LEU A 90 -6.39 8.74 -2.96
N ALA A 91 -6.39 8.85 -4.30
CA ALA A 91 -5.22 9.26 -5.07
C ALA A 91 -4.78 10.70 -4.76
N ASP A 92 -5.71 11.62 -4.50
CA ASP A 92 -5.39 12.97 -4.08
C ASP A 92 -4.83 13.03 -2.65
N LYS A 93 -5.37 12.22 -1.73
CA LYS A 93 -4.84 12.12 -0.36
C LYS A 93 -3.43 11.54 -0.31
N LEU A 94 -3.09 10.60 -1.18
CA LEU A 94 -1.74 10.04 -1.29
C LEU A 94 -0.70 11.02 -1.89
N LYS A 95 -1.15 12.05 -2.61
CA LYS A 95 -0.27 13.16 -3.04
C LYS A 95 -0.04 14.19 -1.93
N GLU A 96 -0.77 14.12 -0.82
CA GLU A 96 -0.61 15.08 0.26
C GLU A 96 0.78 14.93 0.90
N PRO A 97 1.50 16.05 1.12
CA PRO A 97 2.84 16.03 1.68
C PRO A 97 2.97 15.23 2.99
N ARG A 98 1.89 15.14 3.77
CA ARG A 98 1.84 14.46 5.07
C ARG A 98 1.83 12.94 4.92
N VAL A 99 0.94 12.40 4.10
CA VAL A 99 0.86 10.97 3.76
C VAL A 99 2.14 10.50 3.07
N HIS A 100 2.62 11.34 2.16
CA HIS A 100 3.86 11.12 1.42
C HIS A 100 5.10 11.03 2.32
N ARG A 101 5.16 11.86 3.37
CA ARG A 101 6.25 11.86 4.35
C ARG A 101 6.26 10.60 5.21
N VAL A 102 5.08 10.09 5.56
CA VAL A 102 4.93 8.81 6.28
C VAL A 102 5.44 7.64 5.44
N ILE A 103 4.98 7.53 4.19
CA ILE A 103 5.39 6.46 3.28
C ILE A 103 6.89 6.52 2.99
N LYS A 104 7.45 7.71 2.78
CA LYS A 104 8.88 7.89 2.53
C LYS A 104 9.75 7.46 3.73
N GLY A 105 9.27 7.72 4.95
CA GLY A 105 9.93 7.28 6.19
C GLY A 105 9.93 5.76 6.38
N LEU A 106 8.91 5.06 5.88
CA LEU A 106 8.81 3.60 5.96
C LEU A 106 9.66 2.86 4.92
N LEU A 107 9.91 3.48 3.76
CA LEU A 107 10.71 2.90 2.67
C LEU A 107 12.21 3.21 2.81
N SER A 108 12.54 4.27 3.54
CA SER A 108 13.93 4.65 3.78
C SER A 108 14.37 4.03 5.10
N ASP A 109 14.87 2.79 5.07
CA ASP A 109 15.53 2.14 6.22
C ASP A 109 16.91 2.78 6.52
N ASP A 110 17.15 4.01 6.06
CA ASP A 110 18.42 4.71 6.18
C ASP A 110 18.35 5.74 7.31
N THR A 111 19.10 5.44 8.35
CA THR A 111 19.44 6.29 9.50
C THR A 111 20.07 7.60 9.03
N GLY A 112 19.25 8.56 8.63
CA GLY A 112 19.66 9.90 8.21
C GLY A 112 18.68 10.95 8.72
N PHE A 113 18.79 11.29 10.01
CA PHE A 113 18.04 12.38 10.64
C PHE A 113 18.18 13.68 9.83
N GLY A 114 17.08 14.14 9.22
CA GLY A 114 17.04 15.44 8.54
C GLY A 114 15.61 15.90 8.27
N MET A 115 15.05 16.72 9.17
CA MET A 115 13.85 17.60 9.08
C MET A 115 12.53 17.09 8.46
N ASP A 116 12.46 15.92 7.84
CA ASP A 116 11.31 15.41 7.08
C ASP A 116 10.78 14.08 7.64
N SER A 117 11.03 13.78 8.92
CA SER A 117 10.36 12.66 9.59
C SER A 117 8.88 12.97 9.76
N PRO A 118 7.97 12.02 9.44
CA PRO A 118 6.53 12.23 9.64
C PRO A 118 6.24 12.47 11.12
N SER A 119 5.52 13.56 11.40
CA SER A 119 5.09 13.85 12.77
C SER A 119 4.08 12.82 13.25
N GLU A 120 3.91 12.69 14.57
CA GLU A 120 2.95 11.77 15.17
C GLU A 120 1.51 12.03 14.66
N ASP A 121 1.16 13.30 14.45
CA ASP A 121 -0.10 13.70 13.81
C ASP A 121 -0.21 13.24 12.34
N ASP A 122 0.89 13.25 11.58
CA ASP A 122 0.88 12.74 10.20
C ASP A 122 0.65 11.23 10.18
N GLN A 123 1.25 10.51 11.13
CA GLN A 123 1.09 9.06 11.27
C GLN A 123 -0.34 8.70 11.68
N LEU A 124 -0.91 9.42 12.65
CA LEU A 124 -2.31 9.26 13.06
C LEU A 124 -3.28 9.59 11.92
N TYR A 125 -3.01 10.66 11.17
CA TYR A 125 -3.84 11.03 10.03
C TYR A 125 -3.87 9.94 8.96
N VAL A 126 -2.71 9.38 8.58
CA VAL A 126 -2.63 8.27 7.61
C VAL A 126 -3.35 7.02 8.11
N ARG A 127 -3.33 6.78 9.42
CA ARG A 127 -3.99 5.63 10.04
C ARG A 127 -5.52 5.72 10.02
N ASP A 128 -6.05 6.94 9.99
CA ASP A 128 -7.49 7.24 9.96
C ASP A 128 -8.04 7.46 8.53
N LEU A 129 -7.21 7.28 7.48
CA LEU A 129 -7.61 7.34 6.07
C LEU A 129 -8.26 6.05 5.58
#